data_AF-Q09BU2-F1
#
_entry.id   AF-Q09BU2-F1
#
_cell.length_a   1.000
_cell.length_b   1.000
_cell.length_c   1.000
_cell.angle_alpha   90.00
_cell.angle_beta   90.00
_cell.angle_gamma   90.00
#
_symmetry.space_group_name_H-M   'P 1'
#
loop_
_entity.id
_entity.type
_entity.pdbx_description
1 polymer ?
#
loop_
_entity_poly.entity_id
_entity_poly.type
_entity_poly.pdbx_seq_one_letter_code
_entity_poly.pdbx_strand_id
1 'polypeptide(L)'
;MFVCVARLTLQIPESGSLKAKRQVLRRVTDRVKARFNVAVAEVDDQDLWQKASLALAVVGNERRHVDEQMEKIIHFVEEMYVAPLISREKELLAFGDTLYPHEVASPPAPRNGRREKDEGSEAEPEGLSPDELIASLNRGERSMAEAEGLGEWERRHEGREGASRPAQPAGEPRTLDEARARARTLRNPRDWEKK
;
A
#
# COMPACT_ATOMS: atom_id res chain seq x y z
N MET A 1 -0.89 5.48 -12.38
CA MET A 1 -0.29 5.30 -11.04
C MET A 1 -0.71 6.47 -10.16
N PHE A 2 -0.88 6.25 -8.86
CA PHE A 2 -1.14 7.32 -7.89
C PHE A 2 -0.11 7.26 -6.76
N VAL A 3 0.29 8.43 -6.28
CA VAL A 3 1.14 8.60 -5.11
C VAL A 3 0.45 9.58 -4.18
N CYS A 4 0.19 9.20 -2.94
CA CYS A 4 -0.17 10.16 -1.91
C CYS A 4 1.03 10.38 -0.99
N VAL A 5 1.36 11.65 -0.76
CA VAL A 5 2.33 12.10 0.22
C VAL A 5 1.61 12.86 1.32
N ALA A 6 2.09 12.72 2.56
CA ALA A 6 1.57 13.52 3.68
C ALA A 6 2.72 13.99 4.58
N ARG A 7 2.57 15.22 5.11
CA ARG A 7 3.46 15.81 6.11
C ARG A 7 2.71 15.94 7.43
N LEU A 8 3.23 15.30 8.48
CA LEU A 8 2.66 15.29 9.81
C LEU A 8 3.60 16.00 10.79
N THR A 9 3.11 17.05 11.45
CA THR A 9 3.85 17.75 12.51
C THR A 9 3.46 17.18 13.86
N LEU A 10 4.39 16.50 14.53
CA LEU A 10 4.22 15.96 15.88
C LEU A 10 4.87 16.88 16.92
N GLN A 11 4.20 17.10 18.05
CA GLN A 11 4.80 17.71 19.24
C GLN A 11 5.26 16.61 20.20
N ILE A 12 6.45 16.79 20.79
CA ILE A 12 7.04 15.82 21.72
C ILE A 12 7.40 16.55 23.03
N PRO A 13 6.41 16.96 23.85
CA PRO A 13 6.63 17.90 24.95
C PRO A 13 7.62 17.39 26.00
N GLU A 14 7.60 16.08 26.28
CA GLU A 14 8.47 15.40 27.25
C GLU A 14 9.94 15.25 26.81
N SER A 15 10.26 15.56 25.55
CA SER A 15 11.58 15.30 24.98
C SER A 15 12.57 16.42 25.30
N GLY A 16 13.36 16.21 26.37
CA GLY A 16 14.49 17.06 26.75
C GLY A 16 15.82 16.74 26.04
N SER A 17 15.82 15.98 24.93
CA SER A 17 17.03 15.74 24.13
C SER A 17 16.73 15.23 22.73
N LEU A 18 17.63 15.48 21.77
CA LEU A 18 17.56 14.88 20.42
C LEU A 18 17.56 13.33 20.45
N LYS A 19 18.17 12.72 21.47
CA LYS A 19 18.15 11.27 21.67
C LYS A 19 16.75 10.77 22.08
N ALA A 20 16.06 11.49 22.97
CA ALA A 20 14.70 11.18 23.37
C ALA A 20 13.73 11.32 22.18
N LYS A 21 13.81 12.43 21.43
CA LYS A 21 13.08 12.63 20.16
C LYS A 21 13.26 11.44 19.20
N ARG A 22 14.51 11.05 18.90
CA ARG A 22 14.80 9.92 18.00
C ARG A 22 14.21 8.59 18.52
N GLN A 23 14.14 8.38 19.84
CA GLN A 23 13.49 7.20 20.42
C GLN A 23 11.96 7.23 20.26
N VAL A 24 11.32 8.41 20.43
CA VAL A 24 9.88 8.60 20.20
C VAL A 24 9.53 8.38 18.73
N LEU A 25 10.23 9.04 17.81
CA LEU A 25 10.00 8.90 16.37
C LEU A 25 10.27 7.48 15.87
N ARG A 26 11.29 6.79 16.41
CA ARG A 26 11.51 5.38 16.12
C ARG A 26 10.29 4.52 16.53
N ARG A 27 9.69 4.73 17.70
CA ARG A 27 8.48 3.98 18.11
C ARG A 27 7.30 4.19 17.15
N VAL A 28 7.09 5.42 16.68
CA VAL A 28 6.03 5.73 15.69
C VAL A 28 6.35 5.06 14.35
N THR A 29 7.54 5.31 13.81
CA THR A 29 7.93 4.85 12.47
C THR A 29 8.10 3.33 12.35
N ASP A 30 8.67 2.66 13.35
CA ASP A 30 8.78 1.19 13.38
C ASP A 30 7.37 0.56 13.40
N ARG A 31 6.42 1.10 14.18
CA ARG A 31 5.03 0.61 14.25
C ARG A 31 4.24 0.86 12.96
N VAL A 32 4.37 2.05 12.36
CA VAL A 32 3.71 2.38 11.09
C VAL A 32 4.19 1.46 9.97
N LYS A 33 5.51 1.27 9.83
CA LYS A 33 6.11 0.37 8.82
C LYS A 33 5.81 -1.11 9.05
N ALA A 34 5.56 -1.51 10.30
CA ALA A 34 5.14 -2.88 10.62
C ALA A 34 3.66 -3.17 10.30
N ARG A 35 2.82 -2.13 10.15
CA ARG A 35 1.37 -2.27 9.89
C ARG A 35 0.95 -1.93 8.46
N PHE A 36 1.69 -1.05 7.78
CA PHE A 36 1.32 -0.54 6.46
C PHE A 36 2.51 -0.53 5.49
N ASN A 37 2.23 -0.73 4.20
CA ASN A 37 3.22 -0.54 3.12
C ASN A 37 3.39 0.96 2.82
N VAL A 38 4.21 1.65 3.61
CA VAL A 38 4.39 3.11 3.55
C VAL A 38 5.86 3.49 3.77
N ALA A 39 6.37 4.39 2.93
CA ALA A 39 7.66 5.02 3.16
C ALA A 39 7.51 6.12 4.22
N VAL A 40 8.36 6.12 5.25
CA VAL A 40 8.34 7.12 6.33
C VAL A 40 9.74 7.63 6.64
N ALA A 41 9.88 8.95 6.74
CA ALA A 41 11.12 9.66 7.09
C ALA A 41 10.82 10.88 7.97
N GLU A 42 11.80 11.31 8.77
CA GLU A 42 11.83 12.67 9.34
C GLU A 42 12.43 13.62 8.29
N VAL A 43 11.78 14.75 8.02
CA VAL A 43 12.16 15.66 6.92
C VAL A 43 12.49 17.09 7.36
N ASP A 44 11.98 17.54 8.50
CA ASP A 44 12.15 18.92 8.99
C ASP A 44 12.11 18.94 10.53
N ASP A 45 12.48 20.08 11.14
CA ASP A 45 12.62 20.31 12.58
C ASP A 45 13.70 19.48 13.29
N GLN A 46 14.67 18.89 12.56
CA GLN A 46 15.57 17.87 13.11
C GLN A 46 16.31 18.31 14.40
N ASP A 47 16.73 19.58 14.49
CA ASP A 47 17.41 20.16 15.65
C ASP A 47 16.47 20.55 16.82
N LEU A 48 15.16 20.60 16.59
CA LEU A 48 14.17 20.84 17.65
C LEU A 48 13.81 19.51 18.32
N TRP A 49 14.10 19.35 19.61
CA TRP A 49 13.77 18.10 20.32
C TRP A 49 12.29 17.93 20.66
N GLN A 50 11.49 19.02 20.62
CA GLN A 50 10.08 19.08 21.02
C GLN A 50 9.09 19.14 19.83
N LYS A 51 9.60 19.18 18.59
CA LYS A 51 8.82 19.20 17.35
C LYS A 51 9.45 18.23 16.36
N ALA A 52 8.65 17.58 15.53
CA ALA A 52 9.14 16.70 14.47
C ALA A 52 8.20 16.73 13.27
N SER A 53 8.74 16.91 12.08
CA SER A 53 7.99 16.79 10.83
C SER A 53 8.30 15.46 10.17
N LEU A 54 7.32 14.56 10.15
CA LEU A 54 7.39 13.28 9.44
C LEU A 54 6.78 13.42 8.04
N ALA A 55 7.44 12.87 7.02
CA ALA A 55 6.85 12.62 5.72
C ALA A 55 6.43 11.15 5.59
N LEU A 56 5.25 10.94 5.02
CA LEU A 56 4.67 9.66 4.62
C LEU A 56 4.52 9.62 3.09
N ALA A 57 4.75 8.47 2.46
CA ALA A 57 4.40 8.26 1.06
C ALA A 57 3.84 6.85 0.80
N VAL A 58 2.69 6.80 0.12
CA VAL A 58 1.97 5.58 -0.29
C VAL A 58 1.80 5.62 -1.82
N VAL A 59 2.03 4.49 -2.49
CA VAL A 59 1.95 4.35 -3.95
C VAL A 59 0.96 3.24 -4.30
N GLY A 60 0.18 3.41 -5.38
CA GLY A 60 -0.76 2.39 -5.84
C GLY A 60 -1.28 2.58 -7.27
N ASN A 61 -2.10 1.62 -7.69
CA ASN A 61 -2.79 1.60 -8.98
C ASN A 61 -4.12 2.38 -8.96
N GLU A 62 -4.83 2.42 -7.83
CA GLU A 62 -6.13 3.08 -7.66
C GLU A 62 -6.05 4.30 -6.73
N ARG A 63 -6.65 5.43 -7.14
CA ARG A 63 -6.69 6.67 -6.35
C ARG A 63 -7.36 6.48 -4.98
N ARG A 64 -8.52 5.80 -4.94
CA ARG A 64 -9.31 5.63 -3.72
C ARG A 64 -8.55 4.78 -2.70
N HIS A 65 -7.99 3.64 -3.12
CA HIS A 65 -7.16 2.80 -2.25
C HIS A 65 -6.02 3.61 -1.60
N VAL A 66 -5.26 4.38 -2.39
CA VAL A 66 -4.12 5.15 -1.90
C VAL A 66 -4.54 6.22 -0.88
N ASP A 67 -5.65 6.93 -1.11
CA ASP A 67 -6.15 7.94 -0.17
C ASP A 67 -6.70 7.32 1.12
N GLU A 68 -7.46 6.22 1.00
CA GLU A 68 -7.96 5.47 2.16
C GLU A 68 -6.83 4.87 3.01
N GLN A 69 -5.74 4.37 2.39
CA GLN A 69 -4.57 3.91 3.13
C GLN A 69 -3.90 5.06 3.88
N MET A 70 -3.75 6.24 3.25
CA MET A 70 -3.14 7.40 3.90
C MET A 70 -3.95 7.85 5.13
N GLU A 71 -5.28 7.97 5.04
CA GLU A 71 -6.11 8.30 6.22
C GLU A 71 -6.02 7.22 7.31
N LYS A 72 -5.98 5.92 6.96
CA LYS A 72 -5.79 4.82 7.93
C LYS A 72 -4.42 4.90 8.64
N ILE A 73 -3.37 5.35 7.95
CA ILE A 73 -2.04 5.57 8.52
C ILE A 73 -2.04 6.80 9.45
N ILE A 74 -2.61 7.91 9.00
CA ILE A 74 -2.70 9.16 9.79
C ILE A 74 -3.48 8.90 11.09
N HIS A 75 -4.64 8.25 10.99
CA HIS A 75 -5.47 7.94 12.16
C HIS A 75 -4.76 6.98 13.13
N PHE A 76 -4.05 5.97 12.62
CA PHE A 76 -3.22 5.10 13.47
C PHE A 76 -2.07 5.86 14.19
N VAL A 77 -1.55 6.95 13.62
CA VAL A 77 -0.58 7.82 14.31
C VAL A 77 -1.25 8.63 15.42
N GLU A 78 -2.47 9.11 15.21
CA GLU A 78 -3.31 9.78 16.22
C GLU A 78 -3.66 8.82 17.38
N GLU A 79 -4.22 7.64 17.07
CA GLU A 79 -4.61 6.58 18.03
C GLU A 79 -3.46 6.06 18.90
N MET A 80 -2.21 6.19 18.44
CA MET A 80 -1.06 5.70 19.21
C MET A 80 -0.77 6.54 20.47
N TYR A 81 -1.24 7.78 20.55
CA TYR A 81 -0.97 8.75 21.64
C TYR A 81 0.51 8.92 22.03
N VAL A 82 1.46 8.53 21.16
CA VAL A 82 2.91 8.59 21.42
C VAL A 82 3.46 10.03 21.34
N ALA A 83 2.81 10.88 20.54
CA ALA A 83 3.12 12.30 20.37
C ALA A 83 1.89 13.00 19.78
N PRO A 84 1.38 14.12 20.35
CA PRO A 84 0.26 14.86 19.77
C PRO A 84 0.52 15.34 18.33
N LEU A 85 -0.46 15.14 17.45
CA LEU A 85 -0.46 15.66 16.08
C LEU A 85 -0.93 17.12 16.10
N ILE A 86 -0.15 18.02 15.51
CA ILE A 86 -0.38 19.48 15.49
C ILE A 86 -0.87 19.96 14.13
N SER A 87 -0.31 19.42 13.04
CA SER A 87 -0.80 19.67 11.69
C SER A 87 -0.63 18.44 10.81
N ARG A 88 -1.53 18.30 9.84
CA ARG A 88 -1.47 17.28 8.78
C ARG A 88 -1.76 17.94 7.44
N GLU A 89 -0.86 17.74 6.50
CA GLU A 89 -0.99 18.15 5.11
C GLU A 89 -0.92 16.89 4.25
N LYS A 90 -1.75 16.76 3.22
CA LYS A 90 -1.64 15.65 2.25
C LYS A 90 -1.85 16.15 0.82
N GLU A 91 -1.17 15.50 -0.11
CA GLU A 91 -1.30 15.71 -1.54
C GLU A 91 -1.40 14.36 -2.25
N LEU A 92 -2.23 14.25 -3.29
CA LEU A 92 -2.39 13.04 -4.08
C LEU A 92 -2.13 13.34 -5.55
N LEU A 93 -1.01 12.81 -6.03
CA LEU A 93 -0.48 13.01 -7.37
C LEU A 93 -0.86 11.83 -8.28
N ALA A 94 -1.30 12.13 -9.49
CA ALA A 94 -1.54 11.15 -10.55
C ALA A 94 -0.36 11.14 -11.53
N PHE A 95 0.08 9.95 -11.92
CA PHE A 95 1.19 9.73 -12.85
C PHE A 95 0.74 8.80 -13.98
N GLY A 96 0.85 9.29 -15.21
CA GLY A 96 0.46 8.63 -16.46
C GLY A 96 -0.25 9.59 -17.41
N ASP A 97 -0.32 9.24 -18.70
CA ASP A 97 -0.80 10.16 -19.76
C ASP A 97 -2.30 10.49 -19.65
N THR A 98 -3.07 9.64 -18.97
CA THR A 98 -4.47 9.93 -18.58
C THR A 98 -4.50 10.76 -17.29
N LEU A 99 -4.06 12.01 -17.37
CA LEU A 99 -4.54 13.05 -16.46
C LEU A 99 -6.06 13.11 -16.65
N TYR A 100 -6.84 12.66 -15.66
CA TYR A 100 -8.29 12.54 -15.78
C TYR A 100 -8.92 13.82 -16.37
N PRO A 101 -9.53 13.75 -17.57
CA PRO A 101 -10.63 14.63 -17.89
C PRO A 101 -11.82 14.14 -17.05
N HIS A 102 -11.80 14.44 -15.75
CA HIS A 102 -13.05 14.39 -15.00
C HIS A 102 -13.96 15.39 -15.69
N GLU A 103 -15.07 14.91 -16.25
CA GLU A 103 -16.00 15.76 -16.96
C GLU A 103 -16.35 16.94 -16.05
N VAL A 104 -16.06 18.16 -16.53
CA VAL A 104 -16.60 19.36 -15.92
C VAL A 104 -18.10 19.27 -16.18
N ALA A 105 -18.83 18.81 -15.16
CA ALA A 105 -20.21 18.35 -15.30
C ALA A 105 -21.03 19.41 -16.03
N SER A 106 -21.35 19.14 -17.30
CA SER A 106 -22.03 20.11 -18.14
C SER A 106 -23.38 20.41 -17.51
N PRO A 107 -23.67 21.68 -17.15
CA PRO A 107 -24.94 22.01 -16.52
C PRO A 107 -26.06 21.57 -17.48
N PRO A 108 -27.08 20.84 -16.98
CA PRO A 108 -28.06 20.20 -17.85
C PRO A 108 -28.74 21.24 -18.74
N ALA A 109 -28.62 21.06 -20.04
CA ALA A 109 -29.07 22.03 -21.04
C ALA A 109 -30.56 22.39 -20.84
N PRO A 110 -30.94 23.67 -20.99
CA PRO A 110 -32.29 24.11 -20.68
C PRO A 110 -33.31 23.43 -21.61
N ARG A 111 -34.20 22.62 -21.02
CA ARG A 111 -35.31 21.94 -21.70
C ARG A 111 -36.35 22.95 -22.21
N ASN A 112 -36.13 23.51 -23.39
CA ASN A 112 -37.18 24.15 -24.18
C ASN A 112 -38.13 23.06 -24.72
N GLY A 113 -39.44 23.32 -24.75
CA GLY A 113 -40.45 22.25 -24.80
C GLY A 113 -41.57 22.37 -25.86
N ARG A 114 -42.39 21.30 -25.91
CA ARG A 114 -43.51 21.02 -26.84
C ARG A 114 -43.03 20.58 -28.24
N ARG A 115 -43.78 19.74 -28.98
CA ARG A 115 -45.22 19.40 -28.89
C ARG A 115 -45.56 17.98 -29.41
N GLU A 116 -46.81 17.54 -29.17
CA GLU A 116 -47.63 16.50 -29.85
C GLU A 116 -47.06 15.93 -31.18
N LYS A 117 -47.14 14.64 -31.57
CA LYS A 117 -47.88 13.42 -31.13
C LYS A 117 -47.09 12.17 -31.72
N ASP A 118 -47.47 10.87 -31.74
CA ASP A 118 -48.74 10.15 -31.51
C ASP A 118 -48.60 8.63 -31.14
N GLU A 119 -49.73 7.89 -31.16
CA GLU A 119 -50.04 6.45 -30.94
C GLU A 119 -49.09 5.32 -31.47
N GLY A 120 -48.76 4.36 -30.59
CA GLY A 120 -49.09 2.93 -30.79
C GLY A 120 -48.07 1.91 -31.34
N SER A 121 -47.33 1.20 -30.47
CA SER A 121 -47.01 -0.25 -30.59
C SER A 121 -46.30 -0.81 -29.34
N GLU A 122 -46.05 -2.12 -29.30
CA GLU A 122 -45.89 -2.99 -28.11
C GLU A 122 -44.46 -3.10 -27.52
N ALA A 123 -44.36 -3.90 -26.45
CA ALA A 123 -43.15 -4.50 -25.83
C ALA A 123 -42.28 -3.65 -24.88
N GLU A 124 -42.51 -3.81 -23.58
CA GLU A 124 -41.48 -3.64 -22.54
C GLU A 124 -40.51 -4.85 -22.59
N PRO A 125 -39.17 -4.65 -22.68
CA PRO A 125 -38.19 -5.67 -22.37
C PRO A 125 -37.80 -5.61 -20.88
N GLU A 126 -37.94 -6.73 -20.18
CA GLU A 126 -37.72 -6.81 -18.73
C GLU A 126 -36.28 -6.43 -18.31
N GLY A 127 -36.17 -5.67 -17.22
CA GLY A 127 -34.87 -5.37 -16.60
C GLY A 127 -34.31 -6.61 -15.90
N LEU A 128 -33.04 -6.93 -16.19
CA LEU A 128 -32.31 -8.04 -15.56
C LEU A 128 -32.44 -8.01 -14.03
N SER A 129 -32.66 -9.19 -13.45
CA SER A 129 -32.86 -9.31 -12.00
C SER A 129 -31.61 -8.89 -11.21
N PRO A 130 -31.75 -8.45 -9.94
CA PRO A 130 -30.61 -8.12 -9.10
C PRO A 130 -29.58 -9.25 -8.98
N ASP A 131 -30.04 -10.50 -8.98
CA ASP A 131 -29.18 -11.69 -8.90
C ASP A 131 -28.40 -11.92 -10.20
N GLU A 132 -28.96 -11.61 -11.37
CA GLU A 132 -28.25 -11.63 -12.66
C GLU A 132 -27.22 -10.51 -12.76
N LEU A 133 -27.50 -9.32 -12.19
CA LEU A 133 -26.52 -8.24 -12.08
C LEU A 133 -25.35 -8.66 -11.19
N ILE A 134 -25.61 -9.28 -10.04
CA ILE A 134 -24.58 -9.87 -9.16
C ILE A 134 -23.77 -10.96 -9.90
N ALA A 135 -24.43 -11.84 -10.65
CA ALA A 135 -23.77 -12.85 -11.48
C ALA A 135 -22.98 -12.25 -12.67
N SER A 136 -23.29 -11.02 -13.10
CA SER A 136 -22.54 -10.29 -14.12
C SER A 136 -21.25 -9.67 -13.55
N LEU A 137 -21.32 -9.11 -12.34
CA LEU A 137 -20.19 -8.51 -11.62
C LEU A 137 -19.08 -9.54 -11.32
N ASN A 138 -19.47 -10.75 -10.89
CA ASN A 138 -18.52 -11.81 -10.50
C ASN A 138 -17.83 -12.49 -11.71
N ARG A 139 -18.11 -12.09 -12.96
CA ARG A 139 -17.60 -12.77 -14.17
C ARG A 139 -16.18 -12.36 -14.57
N GLY A 140 -15.46 -11.64 -13.71
CA GLY A 140 -14.11 -11.12 -13.98
C GLY A 140 -13.08 -11.25 -12.86
N GLU A 141 -13.46 -11.74 -11.67
CA GLU A 141 -12.53 -11.85 -10.54
C GLU A 141 -11.55 -13.03 -10.70
N ARG A 142 -10.41 -12.76 -11.31
CA ARG A 142 -9.18 -13.50 -11.00
C ARG A 142 -8.72 -13.09 -9.61
N SER A 143 -8.43 -14.06 -8.74
CA SER A 143 -7.94 -13.77 -7.39
C SER A 143 -6.67 -12.93 -7.45
N MET A 144 -6.45 -12.03 -6.48
CA MET A 144 -5.19 -11.25 -6.42
C MET A 144 -3.95 -12.17 -6.38
N ALA A 145 -4.07 -13.37 -5.82
CA ALA A 145 -3.00 -14.37 -5.84
C ALA A 145 -2.61 -14.83 -7.26
N GLU A 146 -3.51 -14.75 -8.24
CA GLU A 146 -3.20 -15.01 -9.66
C GLU A 146 -2.57 -13.80 -10.35
N ALA A 147 -3.02 -12.58 -10.02
CA ALA A 147 -2.47 -11.33 -10.55
C ALA A 147 -1.04 -11.06 -10.08
N GLU A 148 -0.71 -11.45 -8.84
CA GLU A 148 0.63 -11.31 -8.24
C GLU A 148 1.52 -12.55 -8.46
N GLY A 149 1.02 -13.61 -9.09
CA GLY A 149 1.77 -14.86 -9.34
C GLY A 149 2.04 -15.72 -8.09
N LEU A 150 1.35 -15.44 -6.98
CA LEU A 150 1.53 -16.10 -5.68
C LEU A 150 0.70 -17.39 -5.52
N GLY A 151 -0.35 -17.59 -6.35
CA GLY A 151 -1.26 -18.75 -6.32
C GLY A 151 -0.63 -20.12 -6.65
N GLU A 152 0.69 -20.20 -6.83
CA GLU A 152 1.44 -21.46 -6.84
C GLU A 152 2.07 -21.84 -5.49
N TRP A 153 2.26 -20.90 -4.55
CA TRP A 153 3.10 -21.16 -3.38
C TRP A 153 2.54 -22.26 -2.47
N GLU A 154 1.22 -22.23 -2.25
CA GLU A 154 0.48 -23.15 -1.37
C GLU A 154 0.36 -24.56 -1.98
N ARG A 155 -0.03 -24.65 -3.26
CA ARG A 155 -0.08 -25.91 -4.04
C ARG A 155 1.28 -26.61 -4.20
N ARG A 156 2.40 -25.95 -3.87
CA ARG A 156 3.73 -26.56 -3.95
C ARG A 156 4.10 -27.40 -2.72
N HIS A 157 3.31 -27.34 -1.64
CA HIS A 157 3.51 -28.12 -0.43
C HIS A 157 2.65 -29.39 -0.34
N GLU A 158 1.51 -29.44 -1.04
CA GLU A 158 0.62 -30.61 -1.05
C GLU A 158 0.64 -31.33 -2.41
N GLY A 159 1.36 -32.46 -2.47
CA GLY A 159 1.14 -33.48 -3.50
C GLY A 159 1.84 -33.30 -4.85
N ARG A 160 3.16 -33.54 -4.89
CA ARG A 160 3.81 -34.14 -6.09
C ARG A 160 4.87 -35.19 -5.73
N GLU A 161 4.42 -36.43 -5.69
CA GLU A 161 5.24 -37.51 -6.24
C GLU A 161 5.40 -37.28 -7.75
N GLY A 162 6.53 -37.66 -8.35
CA GLY A 162 6.70 -37.62 -9.81
C GLY A 162 6.94 -36.23 -10.44
N ALA A 163 7.96 -35.50 -9.99
CA ALA A 163 8.56 -34.41 -10.77
C ALA A 163 10.08 -34.37 -10.59
N SER A 164 10.83 -34.70 -11.64
CA SER A 164 12.29 -34.76 -11.60
C SER A 164 12.91 -33.38 -11.36
N ARG A 165 13.72 -33.25 -10.31
CA ARG A 165 14.58 -32.07 -10.10
C ARG A 165 15.57 -31.92 -11.26
N PRO A 166 15.89 -30.69 -11.72
CA PRO A 166 17.06 -30.48 -12.56
C PRO A 166 18.31 -30.90 -11.79
N ALA A 167 19.24 -31.56 -12.47
CA ALA A 167 20.45 -32.08 -11.85
C ALA A 167 21.34 -30.94 -11.32
N GLN A 168 21.70 -31.00 -10.03
CA GLN A 168 22.74 -30.15 -9.48
C GLN A 168 24.11 -30.61 -10.01
N PRO A 169 25.05 -29.69 -10.30
CA PRO A 169 26.41 -30.07 -10.69
C PRO A 169 27.06 -30.88 -9.55
N ALA A 170 27.68 -32.01 -9.89
CA ALA A 170 28.13 -33.00 -8.91
C ALA A 170 29.29 -32.50 -8.04
N GLY A 171 28.94 -31.99 -6.85
CA GLY A 171 29.83 -31.90 -5.70
C GLY A 171 29.50 -32.99 -4.69
N GLU A 172 30.49 -33.44 -3.92
CA GLU A 172 30.32 -34.47 -2.89
C GLU A 172 29.22 -34.09 -1.87
N PRO A 173 28.44 -35.07 -1.35
CA PRO A 173 27.39 -34.83 -0.38
C PRO A 173 27.97 -34.51 1.01
N ARG A 174 28.39 -33.26 1.18
CA ARG A 174 28.92 -32.74 2.46
C ARG A 174 27.85 -32.73 3.54
N THR A 175 28.26 -33.06 4.75
CA THR A 175 27.37 -33.12 5.91
C THR A 175 26.84 -31.73 6.28
N LEU A 176 25.67 -31.70 6.94
CA LEU A 176 25.03 -30.45 7.35
C LEU A 176 25.93 -29.57 8.23
N ASP A 177 26.80 -30.17 9.03
CA ASP A 177 27.72 -29.43 9.91
C ASP A 177 28.96 -28.91 9.18
N GLU A 178 29.44 -29.56 8.10
CA GLU A 178 30.45 -28.96 7.20
C GLU A 178 29.89 -27.75 6.45
N ALA A 179 28.63 -27.81 6.00
CA ALA A 179 27.96 -26.67 5.38
C ALA A 179 27.82 -25.50 6.37
N ARG A 180 27.43 -25.78 7.62
CA ARG A 180 27.39 -24.79 8.71
C ARG A 180 28.77 -24.24 9.08
N ALA A 181 29.81 -25.08 9.09
CA ALA A 181 31.19 -24.65 9.33
C ALA A 181 31.68 -23.68 8.24
N ARG A 182 31.43 -24.00 6.96
CA ARG A 182 31.79 -23.11 5.84
C ARG A 182 31.03 -21.79 5.88
N ALA A 183 29.73 -21.82 6.22
CA ALA A 183 28.94 -20.59 6.43
C ALA A 183 29.51 -19.71 7.55
N ARG A 184 30.06 -20.28 8.64
CA ARG A 184 30.76 -19.53 9.68
C ARG A 184 32.07 -18.91 9.16
N THR A 185 32.85 -19.61 8.34
CA THR A 185 34.10 -19.06 7.76
C THR A 185 33.89 -17.93 6.76
N LEU A 186 32.70 -17.81 6.16
CA LEU A 186 32.35 -16.72 5.24
C LEU A 186 31.86 -15.44 5.96
N ARG A 187 31.70 -15.48 7.30
CA ARG A 187 31.24 -14.32 8.07
C ARG A 187 32.44 -13.42 8.42
N ASN A 188 32.65 -12.37 7.63
CA ASN A 188 33.75 -11.41 7.79
C ASN A 188 33.85 -10.89 9.26
N PRO A 189 34.96 -11.10 9.98
CA PRO A 189 35.05 -10.71 11.39
C PRO A 189 35.07 -9.20 11.69
N ARG A 190 35.19 -8.33 10.68
CA ARG A 190 35.60 -6.92 10.85
C ARG A 190 34.50 -5.86 10.71
N ASP A 191 33.28 -6.22 10.31
CA ASP A 191 32.25 -5.23 9.95
C ASP A 191 31.50 -4.62 11.16
N TRP A 192 32.01 -4.81 12.38
CA TRP A 192 31.46 -4.23 13.63
C TRP A 192 32.45 -3.30 14.38
N GLU A 193 33.67 -3.09 13.87
CA GLU A 193 34.69 -2.21 14.48
C GLU A 193 34.77 -0.80 13.87
N LYS A 194 33.88 -0.45 12.92
CA LYS A 194 33.85 0.89 12.30
C LYS A 194 32.78 1.77 12.95
N LYS A 195 33.27 2.55 13.93
CA LYS A 195 32.69 3.70 14.65
C LYS A 195 31.38 4.27 14.08
#